data_AF-A0A941NX08-F1
#
_entry.id   AF-A0A941NX08-F1
#
_cell.length_a   1.000
_cell.length_b   1.000
_cell.length_c   1.000
_cell.angle_alpha   90.00
_cell.angle_beta   90.00
_cell.angle_gamma   90.00
#
_symmetry.space_group_name_H-M   'P 1'
#
loop_
_entity.id
_entity.type
_entity.pdbx_description
1 polymer ?
#
loop_
_entity_poly.entity_id
_entity_poly.type
_entity_poly.pdbx_seq_one_letter_code
_entity_poly.pdbx_strand_id
1 'polypeptide(L)'
;MEFFRFNHNIPFMRWRHVGAVISIVTFLLSVYFIAVKGLNLGVDFTGGTVLEVSYGQAADLEKVRDVLTGLDMPDASVQNFGTSRDVLIRLPIKPGISSAQLSETVMAVLKQVDSAVTMKRVEFVGPQVGSELLENGALALLFVSLGIVVYLAMRFEWKFGVAGIIANLHDVVIIVGCFAFFQWEFSLTVLAAILAILGYSVNESVVIFDRIRENFRKYRKASLTEIIDSAITQTMSRTVITHGCTQIVVIAMLLFGGEVLYYFALALTIGILFGIYSSIMVGSSIIMLLQVKREDLVKMEKKPLENDGAVV
;
A
#
# COMPACT_ATOMS: atom_id res chain seq x y z
N MET A 1 -26.73 -2.09 -9.27
CA MET A 1 -27.40 -1.30 -8.21
C MET A 1 -26.77 0.08 -8.20
N GLU A 2 -27.55 1.14 -8.49
CA GLU A 2 -27.08 2.52 -8.36
C GLU A 2 -27.37 3.00 -6.93
N PHE A 3 -26.33 3.01 -6.08
CA PHE A 3 -26.44 3.48 -4.70
C PHE A 3 -26.63 4.99 -4.63
N PHE A 4 -26.02 5.72 -5.58
CA PHE A 4 -26.19 7.16 -5.75
C PHE A 4 -26.84 7.47 -7.10
N ARG A 5 -27.88 8.32 -7.09
CA ARG A 5 -28.50 8.87 -8.29
C ARG A 5 -28.12 10.34 -8.40
N PHE A 6 -27.04 10.61 -9.13
CA PHE A 6 -26.61 11.98 -9.38
C PHE A 6 -27.34 12.56 -10.58
N ASN A 7 -28.03 13.68 -10.38
CA ASN A 7 -28.67 14.43 -11.46
C ASN A 7 -27.67 15.32 -12.22
N HIS A 8 -26.50 15.60 -11.63
CA HIS A 8 -25.44 16.44 -12.20
C HIS A 8 -24.06 15.84 -11.91
N ASN A 9 -23.10 16.08 -12.80
CA ASN A 9 -21.71 15.66 -12.61
C ASN A 9 -21.08 16.43 -11.44
N ILE A 10 -20.31 15.74 -10.61
CA ILE A 10 -19.54 16.35 -9.52
C ILE A 10 -18.23 16.90 -10.11
N PRO A 11 -17.88 18.18 -9.88
CA PRO A 11 -16.72 18.82 -10.50
C PRO A 11 -15.42 18.50 -9.76
N PHE A 12 -14.99 17.24 -9.76
CA PHE A 12 -13.76 16.79 -9.10
C PHE A 12 -12.52 17.50 -9.65
N MET A 13 -12.46 17.69 -10.96
CA MET A 13 -11.31 18.30 -11.64
C MET A 13 -11.14 19.80 -11.33
N ARG A 14 -12.12 20.45 -10.69
CA ARG A 14 -11.94 21.80 -10.13
C ARG A 14 -10.85 21.82 -9.05
N TRP A 15 -10.69 20.73 -8.31
CA TRP A 15 -9.74 20.59 -7.21
C TRP A 15 -8.41 19.95 -7.63
N ARG A 16 -8.22 19.70 -8.94
CA ARG A 16 -7.04 18.98 -9.46
C ARG A 16 -5.71 19.58 -9.03
N HIS A 17 -5.60 20.91 -8.96
CA HIS A 17 -4.36 21.58 -8.58
C HIS A 17 -4.05 21.39 -7.09
N VAL A 18 -5.08 21.48 -6.24
CA VAL A 18 -4.95 21.23 -4.81
C VAL A 18 -4.58 19.77 -4.57
N GLY A 19 -5.28 18.84 -5.23
CA GLY A 19 -4.96 17.41 -5.18
C GLY A 19 -3.54 17.11 -5.65
N ALA A 20 -3.10 17.69 -6.77
CA ALA A 20 -1.74 17.52 -7.27
C ALA A 20 -0.69 18.01 -6.28
N VAL A 21 -0.89 19.20 -5.66
CA VAL A 21 0.03 19.71 -4.64
C VAL A 21 0.08 18.79 -3.43
N ILE A 22 -1.07 18.36 -2.90
CA ILE A 22 -1.13 17.42 -1.77
C ILE A 22 -0.38 16.13 -2.12
N SER A 23 -0.67 15.56 -3.29
CA SER A 23 -0.03 14.32 -3.76
C SER A 23 1.48 14.44 -3.93
N ILE A 24 1.97 15.57 -4.46
CA ILE A 24 3.41 15.81 -4.63
C ILE A 24 4.08 15.96 -3.26
N VAL A 25 3.48 16.74 -2.36
CA VAL A 25 4.03 16.95 -1.01
C VAL A 25 4.08 15.64 -0.24
N THR A 26 2.99 14.86 -0.23
CA THR A 26 2.97 13.56 0.48
C THR A 26 3.95 12.56 -0.13
N PHE A 27 4.10 12.55 -1.46
CA PHE A 27 5.09 11.71 -2.13
C PHE A 27 6.52 12.10 -1.77
N LEU A 28 6.86 13.40 -1.80
CA LEU A 28 8.19 13.88 -1.44
C LEU A 28 8.53 13.62 0.02
N LEU A 29 7.57 13.82 0.93
CA LEU A 29 7.72 13.46 2.35
C LEU A 29 7.94 11.96 2.52
N SER A 30 7.20 11.13 1.78
CA SER A 30 7.35 9.67 1.80
C SER A 30 8.75 9.24 1.37
N VAL A 31 9.23 9.76 0.23
CA VAL A 31 10.60 9.51 -0.24
C VAL A 31 11.64 9.99 0.77
N TYR A 32 11.44 11.17 1.37
CA TYR A 32 12.32 11.71 2.40
C TYR A 32 12.41 10.79 3.62
N PHE A 33 11.27 10.32 4.15
CA PHE A 33 11.28 9.43 5.33
C PHE A 33 11.88 8.06 5.00
N ILE A 34 11.62 7.52 3.82
CA ILE A 34 12.26 6.27 3.36
C ILE A 34 13.78 6.45 3.30
N ALA A 35 14.28 7.56 2.75
CA ALA A 35 15.71 7.79 2.57
C ALA A 35 16.44 8.09 3.89
N VAL A 36 15.82 8.86 4.80
CA VAL A 36 16.48 9.34 6.03
C VAL A 36 16.29 8.39 7.20
N LYS A 37 15.08 7.87 7.41
CA LYS A 37 14.79 6.96 8.53
C LYS A 37 14.93 5.48 8.16
N GLY A 38 14.76 5.13 6.89
CA GLY A 38 14.65 3.74 6.46
C GLY A 38 13.36 3.07 6.94
N LEU A 39 13.25 1.79 6.64
CA LEU A 39 12.16 0.94 7.10
C LEU A 39 12.58 0.21 8.38
N ASN A 40 11.65 0.12 9.34
CA ASN A 40 11.81 -0.74 10.51
C ASN A 40 11.52 -2.19 10.09
N LEU A 41 12.53 -2.85 9.53
CA LEU A 41 12.41 -4.20 9.00
C LEU A 41 12.16 -5.20 10.14
N GLY A 42 11.14 -6.05 9.96
CA GLY A 42 10.85 -7.15 10.88
C GLY A 42 11.90 -8.26 10.81
N VAL A 43 11.81 -9.20 11.75
CA VAL A 43 12.72 -10.36 11.83
C VAL A 43 12.72 -11.23 10.57
N ASP A 44 11.66 -11.17 9.78
CA ASP A 44 11.55 -11.87 8.50
C ASP A 44 12.67 -11.47 7.52
N PHE A 45 13.18 -10.24 7.62
CA PHE A 45 14.19 -9.69 6.73
C PHE A 45 15.56 -9.57 7.40
N THR A 46 15.60 -9.23 8.68
CA THR A 46 16.87 -9.08 9.42
C THR A 46 17.42 -10.41 9.94
N GLY A 47 16.57 -11.43 10.04
CA GLY A 47 16.81 -12.57 10.91
C GLY A 47 16.73 -12.18 12.39
N GLY A 48 16.61 -13.17 13.27
CA GLY A 48 16.48 -12.93 14.71
C GLY A 48 15.60 -13.93 15.43
N THR A 49 15.42 -13.70 16.73
CA THR A 49 14.48 -14.44 17.57
C THR A 49 13.40 -13.49 18.08
N VAL A 50 12.13 -13.86 17.93
CA VAL A 50 11.00 -13.12 18.49
C VAL A 50 10.44 -13.93 19.65
N LEU A 51 10.31 -13.27 20.79
CA LEU A 51 9.64 -13.81 21.96
C LEU A 51 8.36 -13.03 22.21
N GLU A 52 7.27 -13.75 22.37
CA GLU A 52 6.03 -13.22 22.92
C GLU A 52 5.95 -13.64 24.39
N VAL A 53 5.92 -12.66 25.28
CA VAL A 53 5.85 -12.87 26.73
C VAL A 53 4.62 -12.15 27.30
N SER A 54 4.01 -12.75 28.32
CA SER A 54 2.77 -12.25 28.93
C SER A 54 2.96 -12.10 30.44
N TYR A 55 2.62 -10.93 30.95
CA TYR A 55 2.72 -10.53 32.34
C TYR A 55 1.37 -10.62 33.06
N GLY A 56 1.37 -10.78 34.39
CA GLY A 56 0.14 -10.76 35.18
C GLY A 56 -0.54 -9.37 35.21
N GLN A 57 0.25 -8.31 35.07
CA GLN A 57 -0.15 -6.91 35.08
C GLN A 57 0.45 -6.17 33.87
N ALA A 58 0.14 -4.88 33.72
CA ALA A 58 0.71 -4.09 32.62
C ALA A 58 2.24 -4.12 32.69
N ALA A 59 2.89 -4.45 31.57
CA ALA A 59 4.32 -4.64 31.49
C ALA A 59 5.04 -3.28 31.48
N ASP A 60 6.17 -3.22 32.20
CA ASP A 60 7.05 -2.06 32.22
C ASP A 60 8.13 -2.22 31.15
N LEU A 61 7.89 -1.63 29.98
CA LEU A 61 8.76 -1.79 28.81
C LEU A 61 10.18 -1.22 29.05
N GLU A 62 10.32 -0.19 29.88
CA GLU A 62 11.64 0.39 30.18
C GLU A 62 12.47 -0.59 30.99
N LYS A 63 11.89 -1.19 32.04
CA LYS A 63 12.58 -2.24 32.81
C LYS A 63 12.99 -3.43 31.96
N VAL A 64 12.13 -3.86 31.04
CA VAL A 64 12.46 -4.96 30.11
C VAL A 64 13.63 -4.57 29.21
N ARG A 65 13.68 -3.34 28.70
CA ARG A 65 14.81 -2.85 27.90
C ARG A 65 16.09 -2.74 28.70
N ASP A 66 16.02 -2.27 29.95
CA ASP A 66 17.19 -2.17 30.84
C ASP A 66 17.80 -3.55 31.11
N VAL A 67 16.95 -4.55 31.36
CA VAL A 67 17.35 -5.95 31.52
C VAL A 67 18.07 -6.48 30.28
N LEU A 68 17.51 -6.24 29.08
CA LEU A 68 18.11 -6.69 27.83
C LEU A 68 19.43 -5.96 27.53
N THR A 69 19.53 -4.69 27.88
CA THR A 69 20.78 -3.92 27.77
C THR A 69 21.86 -4.50 28.69
N GLY A 70 21.50 -4.94 29.91
CA GLY A 70 22.39 -5.65 30.81
C GLY A 70 22.87 -7.02 30.31
N LEU A 71 22.15 -7.62 29.34
CA LEU A 71 22.54 -8.86 28.66
C LEU A 71 23.35 -8.61 27.37
N ASP A 72 23.86 -7.39 27.19
CA ASP A 72 24.61 -6.97 26.01
C ASP A 72 23.76 -7.13 24.72
N MET A 73 22.49 -6.69 24.80
CA MET A 73 21.53 -6.66 23.68
C MET A 73 20.87 -5.28 23.54
N PRO A 74 21.63 -4.20 23.31
CA PRO A 74 21.09 -2.85 23.20
C PRO A 74 20.14 -2.66 22.00
N ASP A 75 20.33 -3.46 20.94
CA ASP A 75 19.51 -3.40 19.72
C ASP A 75 18.20 -4.20 19.83
N ALA A 76 17.90 -4.78 20.99
CA ALA A 76 16.67 -5.54 21.18
C ALA A 76 15.45 -4.60 21.20
N SER A 77 14.49 -4.83 20.29
CA SER A 77 13.26 -4.05 20.26
C SER A 77 12.22 -4.65 21.19
N VAL A 78 11.68 -3.83 22.09
CA VAL A 78 10.63 -4.23 23.04
C VAL A 78 9.40 -3.36 22.83
N GLN A 79 8.25 -4.00 22.61
CA GLN A 79 6.97 -3.33 22.40
C GLN A 79 5.81 -4.14 23.00
N ASN A 80 4.70 -3.49 23.34
CA ASN A 80 3.48 -4.20 23.73
C ASN A 80 2.93 -5.01 22.53
N PHE A 81 2.18 -6.07 22.84
CA PHE A 81 1.59 -6.99 21.86
C PHE A 81 0.14 -7.39 22.16
N GLY A 82 -0.82 -6.62 21.68
CA GLY A 82 -2.27 -6.86 21.77
C GLY A 82 -2.87 -6.24 23.01
N THR A 83 -2.26 -6.49 24.17
CA THR A 83 -2.62 -5.85 25.43
C THR A 83 -1.42 -5.15 26.06
N SER A 84 -1.66 -4.32 27.08
CA SER A 84 -0.57 -3.73 27.87
C SER A 84 0.21 -4.74 28.70
N ARG A 85 -0.21 -6.02 28.75
CA ARG A 85 0.43 -7.08 29.53
C ARG A 85 1.29 -8.02 28.67
N ASP A 86 1.00 -8.06 27.40
CA ASP A 86 1.68 -8.91 26.44
C ASP A 86 2.76 -8.06 25.77
N VAL A 87 3.96 -8.60 25.64
CA VAL A 87 5.14 -7.90 25.14
C VAL A 87 5.82 -8.75 24.09
N LEU A 88 6.10 -8.14 22.94
CA LEU A 88 6.93 -8.71 21.91
C LEU A 88 8.37 -8.22 22.10
N ILE A 89 9.31 -9.15 22.22
CA ILE A 89 10.73 -8.90 22.34
C ILE A 89 11.41 -9.46 21.09
N ARG A 90 12.00 -8.60 20.27
CA ARG A 90 12.82 -9.01 19.12
C ARG A 90 14.28 -8.94 19.52
N LEU A 91 14.96 -10.07 19.39
CA LEU A 91 16.37 -10.21 19.72
C LEU A 91 17.19 -10.38 18.44
N PRO A 92 18.31 -9.64 18.30
CA PRO A 92 19.24 -9.87 17.21
C PRO A 92 19.89 -11.25 17.33
N ILE A 93 20.44 -11.74 16.23
CA ILE A 93 21.14 -13.02 16.19
C ILE A 93 22.49 -12.87 16.94
N LYS A 94 22.71 -13.66 18.00
CA LYS A 94 24.03 -13.79 18.63
C LYS A 94 24.79 -14.99 18.05
N PRO A 95 26.00 -14.79 17.48
CA PRO A 95 26.81 -15.89 16.97
C PRO A 95 27.12 -16.92 18.06
N GLY A 96 26.93 -18.20 17.76
CA GLY A 96 27.26 -19.30 18.66
C GLY A 96 26.24 -19.61 19.76
N ILE A 97 25.11 -18.90 19.82
CA ILE A 97 24.00 -19.18 20.75
C ILE A 97 22.78 -19.63 19.95
N SER A 98 22.14 -20.74 20.33
CA SER A 98 20.90 -21.16 19.68
C SER A 98 19.72 -20.27 20.11
N SER A 99 18.69 -20.16 19.26
CA SER A 99 17.49 -19.38 19.59
C SER A 99 16.80 -19.87 20.87
N ALA A 100 16.82 -21.18 21.13
CA ALA A 100 16.30 -21.78 22.35
C ALA A 100 17.11 -21.33 23.59
N GLN A 101 18.45 -21.40 23.53
CA GLN A 101 19.32 -20.94 24.62
C GLN A 101 19.17 -19.45 24.90
N LEU A 102 19.07 -18.65 23.83
CA LEU A 102 18.85 -17.21 23.93
C LEU A 102 17.52 -16.92 24.63
N SER A 103 16.47 -17.63 24.21
CA SER A 103 15.12 -17.45 24.74
C SER A 103 15.02 -17.89 26.21
N GLU A 104 15.66 -19.00 26.58
CA GLU A 104 15.74 -19.46 27.97
C GLU A 104 16.50 -18.47 28.85
N THR A 105 17.63 -17.93 28.36
CA THR A 105 18.43 -16.95 29.09
C THR A 105 17.63 -15.69 29.36
N VAL A 106 16.96 -15.15 28.33
CA VAL A 106 16.12 -13.95 28.48
C VAL A 106 14.95 -14.23 29.43
N MET A 107 14.26 -15.36 29.29
CA MET A 107 13.15 -15.72 30.19
C MET A 107 13.59 -15.92 31.64
N ALA A 108 14.78 -16.48 31.88
CA ALA A 108 15.31 -16.66 33.22
C ALA A 108 15.51 -15.32 33.92
N VAL A 109 16.03 -14.32 33.21
CA VAL A 109 16.23 -12.97 33.77
C VAL A 109 14.91 -12.23 33.92
N LEU A 110 13.99 -12.32 32.94
CA LEU A 110 12.66 -11.72 33.08
C LEU A 110 11.89 -12.28 34.28
N LYS A 111 12.01 -13.58 34.55
CA LYS A 111 11.41 -14.22 35.73
C LYS A 111 12.02 -13.78 37.07
N GLN A 112 13.26 -13.29 37.08
CA GLN A 112 13.84 -12.71 38.30
C GLN A 112 13.23 -11.34 38.62
N VAL A 113 12.81 -10.59 37.59
CA VAL A 113 12.15 -9.29 37.75
C VAL A 113 10.67 -9.47 38.06
N ASP A 114 9.99 -10.37 37.36
CA ASP A 114 8.59 -10.72 37.60
C ASP A 114 8.38 -12.24 37.40
N SER A 115 8.16 -12.94 38.51
CA SER A 115 7.95 -14.39 38.52
C SER A 115 6.68 -14.84 37.78
N ALA A 116 5.72 -13.95 37.53
CA ALA A 116 4.47 -14.25 36.85
C ALA A 116 4.60 -14.22 35.32
N VAL A 117 5.78 -13.88 34.77
CA VAL A 117 6.00 -13.84 33.32
C VAL A 117 5.92 -15.23 32.71
N THR A 118 5.09 -15.35 31.68
CA THR A 118 4.92 -16.58 30.90
C THR A 118 5.31 -16.33 29.45
N MET A 119 6.05 -17.28 28.87
CA MET A 119 6.35 -17.27 27.44
C MET A 119 5.12 -17.84 26.70
N LYS A 120 4.65 -17.10 25.70
CA LYS A 120 3.54 -17.51 24.83
C LYS A 120 4.05 -18.17 23.57
N ARG A 121 5.07 -17.58 22.94
CA ARG A 121 5.58 -18.01 21.64
C ARG A 121 7.06 -17.64 21.48
N VAL A 122 7.79 -18.47 20.75
CA VAL A 122 9.13 -18.17 20.25
C VAL A 122 9.18 -18.48 18.77
N GLU A 123 9.65 -17.54 17.98
CA GLU A 123 9.88 -17.68 16.55
C GLU A 123 11.33 -17.32 16.23
N PHE A 124 11.94 -18.06 15.31
CA PHE A 124 13.33 -17.81 14.89
C PHE A 124 13.42 -17.80 13.38
N VAL A 125 14.11 -16.78 12.86
CA VAL A 125 14.45 -16.65 11.44
C VAL A 125 15.96 -16.57 11.32
N GLY A 126 16.55 -17.49 10.54
CA GLY A 126 17.99 -17.49 10.29
C GLY A 126 18.41 -16.30 9.41
N PRO A 127 19.64 -15.78 9.56
CA PRO A 127 20.09 -14.58 8.85
C PRO A 127 20.11 -14.78 7.33
N GLN A 128 20.52 -15.97 6.87
CA GLN A 128 20.54 -16.33 5.45
C GLN A 128 19.12 -16.36 4.86
N VAL A 129 18.17 -16.95 5.61
CA VAL A 129 16.76 -16.98 5.19
C VAL A 129 16.20 -15.56 5.14
N GLY A 130 16.54 -14.71 6.12
CA GLY A 130 16.12 -13.31 6.13
C GLY A 130 16.59 -12.50 4.91
N SER A 131 17.88 -12.64 4.55
CA SER A 131 18.42 -11.99 3.34
C SER A 131 17.75 -12.49 2.07
N GLU A 132 17.53 -13.81 1.95
CA GLU A 132 16.83 -14.38 0.79
C GLU A 132 15.37 -13.88 0.70
N LEU A 133 14.68 -13.76 1.84
CA LEU A 133 13.31 -13.23 1.89
C LEU A 133 13.23 -11.76 1.49
N LEU A 134 14.21 -10.94 1.88
CA LEU A 134 14.30 -9.54 1.48
C LEU A 134 14.51 -9.41 -0.04
N GLU A 135 15.46 -10.16 -0.60
CA GLU A 135 15.74 -10.18 -2.04
C GLU A 135 14.54 -10.67 -2.84
N ASN A 136 13.94 -11.79 -2.43
CA ASN A 136 12.74 -12.33 -3.06
C ASN A 136 11.56 -11.35 -2.98
N GLY A 137 11.42 -10.65 -1.85
CA GLY A 137 10.39 -9.64 -1.69
C GLY A 137 10.57 -8.44 -2.62
N ALA A 138 11.80 -7.96 -2.75
CA ALA A 138 12.14 -6.89 -3.70
C ALA A 138 11.91 -7.32 -5.16
N LEU A 139 12.30 -8.55 -5.51
CA LEU A 139 12.04 -9.14 -6.83
C LEU A 139 10.53 -9.27 -7.11
N ALA A 140 9.74 -9.72 -6.12
CA ALA A 140 8.29 -9.82 -6.26
C ALA A 140 7.64 -8.47 -6.57
N LEU A 141 8.01 -7.40 -5.84
CA LEU A 141 7.55 -6.04 -6.13
C LEU A 141 7.92 -5.58 -7.53
N LEU A 142 9.15 -5.86 -7.97
CA LEU A 142 9.62 -5.51 -9.31
C LEU A 142 8.83 -6.24 -10.40
N PHE A 143 8.65 -7.56 -10.28
CA PHE A 143 7.90 -8.35 -11.26
C PHE A 143 6.42 -7.97 -11.32
N VAL A 144 5.78 -7.71 -10.18
CA VAL A 144 4.39 -7.23 -10.15
C VAL A 144 4.29 -5.85 -10.79
N SER A 145 5.20 -4.93 -10.48
CA SER A 145 5.22 -3.60 -11.09
C SER A 145 5.39 -3.66 -12.61
N LEU A 146 6.31 -4.50 -13.10
CA LEU A 146 6.51 -4.71 -14.53
C LEU A 146 5.29 -5.38 -15.19
N GLY A 147 4.70 -6.37 -14.54
CA GLY A 147 3.48 -7.02 -14.99
C GLY A 147 2.31 -6.03 -15.15
N ILE A 148 2.16 -5.10 -14.21
CA ILE A 148 1.18 -4.01 -14.27
C ILE A 148 1.46 -3.08 -15.45
N VAL A 149 2.72 -2.67 -15.66
CA VAL A 149 3.14 -1.84 -16.81
C VAL A 149 2.76 -2.52 -18.12
N VAL A 150 3.13 -3.79 -18.28
CA VAL A 150 2.83 -4.58 -19.49
C VAL A 150 1.32 -4.73 -19.70
N TYR A 151 0.58 -5.04 -18.63
CA TYR A 151 -0.87 -5.12 -18.67
C TYR A 151 -1.51 -3.80 -19.12
N LEU A 152 -1.12 -2.68 -18.50
CA LEU A 152 -1.65 -1.35 -18.84
C LEU A 152 -1.29 -0.94 -20.27
N ALA A 153 -0.07 -1.24 -20.73
CA ALA A 153 0.37 -0.96 -22.10
C ALA A 153 -0.40 -1.77 -23.15
N MET A 154 -0.77 -3.02 -22.87
CA MET A 154 -1.61 -3.82 -23.77
C MET A 154 -3.09 -3.41 -23.70
N ARG A 155 -3.56 -2.98 -22.53
CA ARG A 155 -4.98 -2.68 -22.28
C ARG A 155 -5.40 -1.27 -22.69
N PHE A 156 -4.47 -0.32 -22.63
CA PHE A 156 -4.72 1.10 -22.83
C PHE A 156 -3.73 1.75 -23.82
N GLU A 157 -4.12 2.90 -24.35
CA GLU A 157 -3.22 3.78 -25.09
C GLU A 157 -2.07 4.27 -24.20
N TRP A 158 -0.90 4.53 -24.78
CA TRP A 158 0.32 4.81 -24.04
C TRP A 158 0.16 5.94 -22.99
N LYS A 159 -0.62 6.99 -23.30
CA LYS A 159 -0.89 8.10 -22.36
C LYS A 159 -1.61 7.65 -21.09
N PHE A 160 -2.59 6.76 -21.23
CA PHE A 160 -3.31 6.17 -20.10
C PHE A 160 -2.44 5.17 -19.35
N GLY A 161 -1.61 4.41 -20.07
CA GLY A 161 -0.61 3.52 -19.47
C GLY A 161 0.33 4.29 -18.55
N VAL A 162 0.94 5.37 -19.04
CA VAL A 162 1.83 6.23 -18.25
C VAL A 162 1.11 6.83 -17.03
N ALA A 163 -0.12 7.34 -17.20
CA ALA A 163 -0.91 7.88 -16.10
C ALA A 163 -1.18 6.83 -15.02
N GLY A 164 -1.54 5.60 -15.42
CA GLY A 164 -1.77 4.49 -14.50
C GLY A 164 -0.50 4.07 -13.77
N ILE A 165 0.63 3.95 -14.47
CA ILE A 165 1.91 3.57 -13.87
C ILE A 165 2.34 4.57 -12.80
N ILE A 166 2.28 5.86 -13.10
CA ILE A 166 2.68 6.91 -12.14
C ILE A 166 1.73 6.92 -10.94
N ALA A 167 0.41 6.79 -11.14
CA ALA A 167 -0.54 6.73 -10.04
C ALA A 167 -0.31 5.52 -9.12
N ASN A 168 -0.03 4.34 -9.68
CA ASN A 168 0.25 3.14 -8.89
C ASN A 168 1.59 3.21 -8.14
N LEU A 169 2.63 3.77 -8.78
CA LEU A 169 3.92 4.00 -8.12
C LEU A 169 3.77 4.99 -6.96
N HIS A 170 2.97 6.04 -7.16
CA HIS A 170 2.64 7.03 -6.13
C HIS A 170 2.01 6.37 -4.90
N ASP A 171 1.06 5.47 -5.08
CA ASP A 171 0.40 4.75 -3.98
C ASP A 171 1.36 3.91 -3.16
N VAL A 172 2.20 3.09 -3.82
CA VAL A 172 3.18 2.23 -3.13
C VAL A 172 4.15 3.06 -2.31
N VAL A 173 4.69 4.13 -2.90
CA VAL A 173 5.64 5.00 -2.22
C VAL A 173 5.01 5.68 -1.01
N ILE A 174 3.74 6.11 -1.10
CA ILE A 174 3.05 6.70 0.06
C ILE A 174 2.87 5.67 1.19
N ILE A 175 2.45 4.44 0.87
CA ILE A 175 2.25 3.41 1.90
C ILE A 175 3.57 3.09 2.58
N VAL A 176 4.62 2.82 1.80
CA VAL A 176 5.97 2.56 2.33
C VAL A 176 6.52 3.76 3.10
N GLY A 177 6.22 4.98 2.64
CA GLY A 177 6.58 6.23 3.31
C GLY A 177 5.90 6.43 4.65
N CYS A 178 4.62 6.05 4.78
CA CYS A 178 3.92 6.03 6.06
C CYS A 178 4.59 5.06 7.04
N PHE A 179 4.92 3.85 6.58
CA PHE A 179 5.65 2.87 7.41
C PHE A 179 7.02 3.40 7.85
N ALA A 180 7.77 4.04 6.95
CA ALA A 180 9.04 4.69 7.28
C ALA A 180 8.85 5.88 8.25
N PHE A 181 7.81 6.70 8.08
CA PHE A 181 7.57 7.86 8.94
C PHE A 181 7.26 7.47 10.37
N PHE A 182 6.28 6.58 10.54
CA PHE A 182 5.80 6.12 11.84
C PHE A 182 6.68 5.03 12.47
N GLN A 183 7.68 4.51 11.73
CA GLN A 183 8.54 3.41 12.17
C GLN A 183 7.75 2.15 12.52
N TRP A 184 6.65 1.91 11.78
CA TRP A 184 5.88 0.67 11.87
C TRP A 184 6.69 -0.48 11.31
N GLU A 185 6.52 -1.66 11.92
CA GLU A 185 7.23 -2.86 11.48
C GLU A 185 6.86 -3.23 10.05
N PHE A 186 7.87 -3.41 9.22
CA PHE A 186 7.76 -3.88 7.85
C PHE A 186 8.13 -5.36 7.80
N SER A 187 7.12 -6.21 7.78
CA SER A 187 7.23 -7.68 7.74
C SER A 187 6.86 -8.24 6.35
N LEU A 188 7.00 -9.55 6.15
CA LEU A 188 6.52 -10.21 4.94
C LEU A 188 5.01 -10.10 4.75
N THR A 189 4.25 -10.06 5.86
CA THR A 189 2.80 -9.87 5.78
C THR A 189 2.49 -8.48 5.22
N VAL A 190 3.17 -7.43 5.70
CA VAL A 190 3.02 -6.06 5.15
C VAL A 190 3.41 -6.00 3.67
N LEU A 191 4.49 -6.67 3.28
CA LEU A 191 4.87 -6.77 1.87
C LEU A 191 3.76 -7.41 1.03
N ALA A 192 3.14 -8.49 1.50
CA ALA A 192 2.02 -9.12 0.83
C ALA A 192 0.80 -8.19 0.72
N ALA A 193 0.52 -7.38 1.75
CA ALA A 193 -0.50 -6.34 1.69
C ALA A 193 -0.20 -5.31 0.59
N ILE A 194 1.04 -4.84 0.47
CA ILE A 194 1.44 -3.89 -0.58
C ILE A 194 1.23 -4.48 -1.98
N LEU A 195 1.60 -5.75 -2.19
CA LEU A 195 1.35 -6.45 -3.45
C LEU A 195 -0.15 -6.57 -3.77
N ALA A 196 -0.98 -6.83 -2.75
CA ALA A 196 -2.43 -6.87 -2.91
C ALA A 196 -3.02 -5.48 -3.25
N ILE A 197 -2.52 -4.41 -2.61
CA ILE A 197 -2.93 -3.03 -2.86
C ILE A 197 -2.58 -2.61 -4.27
N LEU A 198 -1.41 -3.00 -4.79
CA LEU A 198 -1.04 -2.73 -6.18
C LEU A 198 -2.11 -3.24 -7.17
N GLY A 199 -2.55 -4.50 -7.00
CA GLY A 199 -3.65 -5.04 -7.84
C GLY A 199 -4.97 -4.28 -7.66
N TYR A 200 -5.24 -3.83 -6.43
CA TYR A 200 -6.46 -3.11 -6.09
C TYR A 200 -6.49 -1.69 -6.66
N SER A 201 -5.37 -0.96 -6.58
CA SER A 201 -5.22 0.39 -7.16
C SER A 201 -5.31 0.35 -8.69
N VAL A 202 -4.66 -0.63 -9.33
CA VAL A 202 -4.80 -0.84 -10.79
C VAL A 202 -6.26 -1.07 -11.19
N ASN A 203 -7.01 -1.89 -10.45
CA ASN A 203 -8.43 -2.14 -10.74
C ASN A 203 -9.26 -0.84 -10.75
N GLU A 204 -9.04 0.04 -9.78
CA GLU A 204 -9.76 1.32 -9.73
C GLU A 204 -9.37 2.25 -10.89
N SER A 205 -8.07 2.36 -11.16
CA SER A 205 -7.56 3.14 -12.30
C SER A 205 -8.13 2.65 -13.64
N VAL A 206 -8.16 1.33 -13.87
CA VAL A 206 -8.69 0.71 -15.10
C VAL A 206 -10.15 1.10 -15.32
N VAL A 207 -10.97 1.06 -14.27
CA VAL A 207 -12.41 1.33 -14.36
C VAL A 207 -12.67 2.79 -14.69
N ILE A 208 -11.98 3.72 -14.01
CA ILE A 208 -12.10 5.14 -14.30
C ILE A 208 -11.62 5.43 -15.73
N PHE A 209 -10.47 4.87 -16.14
CA PHE A 209 -9.89 5.11 -17.45
C PHE A 209 -10.76 4.56 -18.59
N ASP A 210 -11.32 3.37 -18.43
CA ASP A 210 -12.28 2.83 -19.40
C ASP A 210 -13.53 3.72 -19.50
N ARG A 211 -14.04 4.22 -18.37
CA ARG A 211 -15.20 5.11 -18.40
C ARG A 211 -14.89 6.45 -19.06
N ILE A 212 -13.70 6.99 -18.84
CA ILE A 212 -13.20 8.17 -19.56
C ILE A 212 -13.20 7.90 -21.07
N ARG A 213 -12.64 6.76 -21.51
CA ARG A 213 -12.60 6.37 -22.94
C ARG A 213 -13.99 6.20 -23.54
N GLU A 214 -14.92 5.60 -22.81
CA GLU A 214 -16.32 5.48 -23.23
C GLU A 214 -16.98 6.86 -23.38
N ASN A 215 -16.78 7.74 -22.40
CA ASN A 215 -17.33 9.10 -22.42
C ASN A 215 -16.76 9.94 -23.57
N PHE A 216 -15.50 9.76 -23.95
CA PHE A 216 -14.92 10.37 -25.15
C PHE A 216 -15.63 9.94 -26.46
N ARG A 217 -16.16 8.72 -26.51
CA ARG A 217 -16.94 8.23 -27.66
C ARG A 217 -18.36 8.78 -27.66
N LYS A 218 -18.97 8.88 -26.47
CA LYS A 218 -20.35 9.31 -26.26
C LYS A 218 -20.53 10.84 -26.36
N TYR A 219 -19.68 11.63 -25.71
CA TYR A 219 -19.83 13.09 -25.59
C TYR A 219 -18.88 13.83 -26.54
N ARG A 220 -19.32 14.02 -27.79
CA ARG A 220 -18.46 14.55 -28.88
C ARG A 220 -17.98 16.00 -28.70
N LYS A 221 -18.72 16.82 -27.97
CA LYS A 221 -18.48 18.27 -27.80
C LYS A 221 -18.06 18.66 -26.38
N ALA A 222 -17.98 17.69 -25.46
CA ALA A 222 -17.60 17.95 -24.08
C ALA A 222 -16.09 18.20 -23.99
N SER A 223 -15.70 19.09 -23.08
CA SER A 223 -14.30 19.31 -22.71
C SER A 223 -13.72 18.10 -21.99
N LEU A 224 -12.38 17.99 -21.96
CA LEU A 224 -11.68 16.92 -21.25
C LEU A 224 -12.08 16.86 -19.77
N THR A 225 -12.20 18.02 -19.13
CA THR A 225 -12.62 18.16 -17.74
C THR A 225 -14.02 17.57 -17.52
N GLU A 226 -14.99 17.93 -18.36
CA GLU A 226 -16.36 17.41 -18.25
C GLU A 226 -16.43 15.89 -18.49
N ILE A 227 -15.64 15.37 -19.43
CA ILE A 227 -15.56 13.94 -19.73
C ILE A 227 -15.06 13.17 -18.50
N ILE A 228 -14.00 13.67 -17.85
CA ILE A 228 -13.41 13.07 -16.66
C ILE A 228 -14.36 13.17 -15.46
N ASP A 229 -14.90 14.35 -15.17
CA ASP A 229 -15.85 14.55 -14.06
C ASP A 229 -17.08 13.66 -14.22
N SER A 230 -17.60 13.53 -15.45
CA SER A 230 -18.71 12.63 -15.73
C SER A 230 -18.34 11.15 -15.58
N ALA A 231 -17.11 10.76 -15.95
CA ALA A 231 -16.64 9.39 -15.78
C ALA A 231 -16.56 9.01 -14.30
N ILE A 232 -15.92 9.86 -13.48
CA ILE A 232 -15.77 9.65 -12.04
C ILE A 232 -17.15 9.60 -11.37
N THR A 233 -18.05 10.52 -11.72
CA THR A 233 -19.41 10.55 -11.15
C THR A 233 -20.18 9.26 -11.44
N GLN A 234 -20.04 8.71 -12.66
CA GLN A 234 -20.74 7.49 -13.06
C GLN A 234 -20.15 6.23 -12.42
N THR A 235 -18.84 6.19 -12.16
CA THR A 235 -18.20 5.04 -11.50
C THR A 235 -18.33 5.07 -9.98
N MET A 236 -18.67 6.22 -9.39
CA MET A 236 -18.69 6.43 -7.95
C MET A 236 -19.52 5.41 -7.16
N SER A 237 -20.72 5.04 -7.65
CA SER A 237 -21.54 4.00 -6.99
C SER A 237 -20.81 2.66 -6.93
N ARG A 238 -20.13 2.27 -8.01
CA ARG A 238 -19.33 1.03 -8.03
C ARG A 238 -18.17 1.16 -7.06
N THR A 239 -17.41 2.25 -7.12
CA THR A 239 -16.25 2.49 -6.26
C THR A 239 -16.64 2.42 -4.78
N VAL A 240 -17.70 3.11 -4.36
CA VAL A 240 -18.15 3.07 -2.95
C VAL A 240 -18.60 1.67 -2.53
N ILE A 241 -19.28 0.92 -3.39
CA ILE A 241 -19.70 -0.45 -3.06
C ILE A 241 -18.48 -1.38 -2.96
N THR A 242 -17.61 -1.41 -3.97
CA THR A 242 -16.49 -2.36 -4.00
C THR A 242 -15.47 -2.04 -2.92
N HIS A 243 -15.06 -0.78 -2.81
CA HIS A 243 -14.09 -0.34 -1.80
C HIS A 243 -14.70 -0.33 -0.42
N GLY A 244 -15.95 0.10 -0.25
CA GLY A 244 -16.64 0.09 1.04
C GLY A 244 -16.77 -1.32 1.61
N CYS A 245 -17.17 -2.30 0.80
CA CYS A 245 -17.25 -3.69 1.25
C CYS A 245 -15.88 -4.24 1.68
N THR A 246 -14.83 -4.03 0.88
CA THR A 246 -13.48 -4.46 1.26
C THR A 246 -12.97 -3.73 2.49
N GLN A 247 -13.21 -2.42 2.58
CA GLN A 247 -12.80 -1.58 3.69
C GLN A 247 -13.47 -2.00 5.00
N ILE A 248 -14.75 -2.41 4.98
CA ILE A 248 -15.44 -2.93 6.18
C ILE A 248 -14.74 -4.18 6.70
N VAL A 249 -14.37 -5.12 5.81
CA VAL A 249 -13.66 -6.35 6.19
C VAL A 249 -12.27 -6.04 6.72
N VAL A 250 -11.53 -5.16 6.05
CA VAL A 250 -10.18 -4.77 6.47
C VAL A 250 -10.21 -4.00 7.79
N ILE A 251 -11.19 -3.13 8.01
CA ILE A 251 -11.36 -2.43 9.30
C ILE A 251 -11.70 -3.42 10.41
N ALA A 252 -12.58 -4.41 10.14
CA ALA A 252 -12.84 -5.46 11.11
C ALA A 252 -11.56 -6.24 11.45
N MET A 253 -10.72 -6.54 10.46
CA MET A 253 -9.41 -7.15 10.67
C MET A 253 -8.45 -6.23 11.44
N LEU A 254 -8.48 -4.92 11.20
CA LEU A 254 -7.66 -3.94 11.91
C LEU A 254 -8.05 -3.84 13.40
N LEU A 255 -9.34 -3.91 13.70
CA LEU A 255 -9.87 -3.79 15.07
C LEU A 255 -9.87 -5.10 15.85
N PHE A 256 -10.11 -6.23 15.17
CA PHE A 256 -10.34 -7.54 15.81
C PHE A 256 -9.34 -8.62 15.39
N GLY A 257 -8.49 -8.39 14.38
CA GLY A 257 -7.53 -9.38 13.86
C GLY A 257 -6.30 -9.61 14.74
N GLY A 258 -6.14 -8.83 15.81
CA GLY A 258 -4.97 -8.89 16.69
C GLY A 258 -3.71 -8.29 16.06
N GLU A 259 -2.60 -8.32 16.79
CA GLU A 259 -1.39 -7.61 16.36
C GLU A 259 -0.66 -8.24 15.18
N VAL A 260 -0.73 -9.56 15.01
CA VAL A 260 -0.13 -10.25 13.85
C VAL A 260 -0.68 -9.69 12.53
N LEU A 261 -1.96 -9.33 12.50
CA LEU A 261 -2.64 -8.80 11.32
C LEU A 261 -2.75 -7.27 11.33
N TYR A 262 -2.36 -6.61 12.41
CA TYR A 262 -2.59 -5.17 12.57
C TYR A 262 -1.91 -4.36 11.48
N TYR A 263 -0.60 -4.51 11.28
CA TYR A 263 0.12 -3.78 10.24
C TYR A 263 -0.26 -4.21 8.82
N PHE A 264 -0.63 -5.47 8.62
CA PHE A 264 -1.21 -5.95 7.36
C PHE A 264 -2.52 -5.23 7.02
N ALA A 265 -3.46 -5.20 7.97
CA ALA A 265 -4.75 -4.54 7.81
C ALA A 265 -4.60 -3.02 7.73
N LEU A 266 -3.64 -2.43 8.43
CA LEU A 266 -3.33 -1.00 8.38
C LEU A 266 -2.80 -0.60 7.00
N ALA A 267 -1.87 -1.38 6.44
CA ALA A 267 -1.39 -1.19 5.08
C ALA A 267 -2.53 -1.24 4.07
N LEU A 268 -3.39 -2.27 4.14
CA LEU A 268 -4.57 -2.40 3.26
C LEU A 268 -5.54 -1.22 3.42
N THR A 269 -5.82 -0.81 4.65
CA THR A 269 -6.71 0.32 4.96
C THR A 269 -6.21 1.59 4.28
N ILE A 270 -4.93 1.91 4.47
CA ILE A 270 -4.31 3.09 3.86
C ILE A 270 -4.31 2.94 2.34
N GLY A 271 -3.89 1.78 1.83
CA GLY A 271 -3.77 1.53 0.40
C GLY A 271 -5.08 1.60 -0.38
N ILE A 272 -6.17 1.08 0.18
CA ILE A 272 -7.49 1.18 -0.45
C ILE A 272 -7.91 2.64 -0.55
N LEU A 273 -7.79 3.41 0.53
CA LEU A 273 -8.18 4.82 0.55
C LEU A 273 -7.33 5.67 -0.41
N PHE A 274 -6.01 5.49 -0.38
CA PHE A 274 -5.10 6.20 -1.28
C PHE A 274 -5.28 5.75 -2.74
N GLY A 275 -5.56 4.48 -3.01
CA GLY A 275 -5.83 3.99 -4.37
C GLY A 275 -7.06 4.62 -5.02
N ILE A 276 -8.13 4.85 -4.26
CA ILE A 276 -9.30 5.62 -4.73
C ILE A 276 -8.89 7.06 -5.04
N TYR A 277 -8.20 7.69 -4.08
CA TYR A 277 -7.77 9.08 -4.21
C TYR A 277 -6.82 9.28 -5.39
N SER A 278 -5.84 8.41 -5.59
CA SER A 278 -4.84 8.51 -6.63
C SER A 278 -5.44 8.26 -8.01
N SER A 279 -6.31 7.26 -8.16
CA SER A 279 -6.99 6.97 -9.42
C SER A 279 -7.81 8.17 -9.90
N ILE A 280 -8.48 8.87 -8.96
CA ILE A 280 -9.27 10.07 -9.26
C ILE A 280 -8.38 11.30 -9.46
N MET A 281 -7.53 11.64 -8.49
CA MET A 281 -6.83 12.93 -8.43
C MET A 281 -5.46 12.92 -9.09
N VAL A 282 -4.71 11.82 -9.01
CA VAL A 282 -3.38 11.70 -9.63
C VAL A 282 -3.51 11.23 -11.08
N GLY A 283 -4.15 10.08 -11.31
CA GLY A 283 -4.33 9.49 -12.64
C GLY A 283 -5.04 10.44 -13.61
N SER A 284 -6.20 10.99 -13.21
CA SER A 284 -6.93 11.93 -14.07
C SER A 284 -6.17 13.24 -14.31
N SER A 285 -5.45 13.75 -13.32
CA SER A 285 -4.62 14.96 -13.51
C SER A 285 -3.47 14.72 -14.50
N ILE A 286 -2.86 13.53 -14.47
CA ILE A 286 -1.81 13.17 -15.43
C ILE A 286 -2.40 13.01 -16.84
N ILE A 287 -3.58 12.41 -16.98
CA ILE A 287 -4.32 12.35 -18.25
C ILE A 287 -4.56 13.76 -18.81
N MET A 288 -4.95 14.70 -17.95
CA MET A 288 -5.10 16.11 -18.34
C MET A 288 -3.78 16.77 -18.74
N LEU A 289 -2.70 16.49 -18.01
CA LEU A 289 -1.36 17.01 -18.29
C LEU A 289 -0.83 16.50 -19.65
N LEU A 290 -1.06 15.23 -19.95
CA LEU A 290 -0.69 14.60 -21.22
C LEU A 290 -1.60 15.02 -22.39
N GLN A 291 -2.59 15.88 -22.13
CA GLN A 291 -3.54 16.41 -23.10
C GLN A 291 -4.11 15.30 -23.99
N VAL A 292 -4.68 14.27 -23.37
CA VAL A 292 -5.35 13.19 -24.11
C VAL A 292 -6.44 13.79 -24.99
N LYS A 293 -6.33 13.55 -26.29
CA LYS A 293 -7.30 13.99 -27.29
C LYS A 293 -8.17 12.82 -27.72
N ARG A 294 -9.32 13.14 -28.28
CA ARG A 294 -10.22 12.15 -28.86
C ARG A 294 -9.59 11.37 -30.01
N GLU A 295 -8.71 12.02 -30.78
CA GLU A 295 -7.93 11.43 -31.87
C GLU A 295 -7.01 10.30 -31.38
N ASP A 296 -6.53 10.38 -30.14
CA ASP A 296 -5.71 9.33 -29.52
C ASP A 296 -6.55 8.08 -29.19
N LEU A 297 -7.88 8.19 -29.12
CA LEU A 297 -8.78 7.16 -28.59
C LEU A 297 -9.74 6.58 -29.64
N VAL A 298 -9.89 7.28 -30.76
CA VAL A 298 -10.78 6.93 -31.87
C VAL A 298 -9.92 6.95 -33.13
N LYS A 299 -9.53 5.77 -33.63
CA LYS A 299 -9.03 5.65 -35.00
C LYS A 299 -10.13 6.19 -35.91
N MET A 300 -9.91 7.36 -36.51
CA MET A 300 -10.85 7.92 -37.48
C MET A 300 -10.93 6.93 -38.65
N GLU A 301 -12.10 6.34 -38.86
CA GLU A 301 -12.39 5.63 -40.09
C GLU A 301 -12.18 6.64 -41.22
N LYS A 302 -11.17 6.41 -42.07
CA LYS A 302 -11.01 7.19 -43.29
C LYS A 302 -12.31 7.03 -44.06
N LYS A 303 -13.09 8.11 -44.19
CA LYS A 303 -14.21 8.14 -45.14
C LYS A 303 -13.66 7.66 -46.48
N PRO A 304 -14.31 6.70 -47.16
CA PRO A 304 -13.99 6.42 -48.56
C PRO A 304 -14.07 7.75 -49.30
N LEU A 305 -13.06 8.04 -50.12
CA LEU A 305 -13.14 9.15 -51.06
C LEU A 305 -14.39 8.92 -51.90
N GLU A 306 -15.39 9.78 -51.76
CA GLU A 306 -16.46 9.91 -52.75
C GLU A 306 -15.74 10.22 -54.07
N ASN A 307 -15.76 9.26 -55.00
CA ASN A 307 -15.37 9.50 -56.38
C ASN A 307 -16.40 10.46 -56.96
N ASP A 308 -16.10 11.74 -56.83
CA ASP A 308 -16.82 12.82 -57.48
C ASP A 308 -16.47 12.76 -58.98
N GLY A 309 -17.49 12.47 -59.79
CA GLY A 309 -17.57 12.87 -61.20
C GLY A 309 -16.53 12.33 -62.19
N ALA A 310 -16.95 11.35 -63.00
CA ALA A 310 -16.61 11.39 -64.42
C ALA A 310 -17.90 11.13 -65.23
N VAL A 311 -18.54 12.23 -65.60
CA VAL A 311 -19.49 12.32 -66.70
C VAL A 311 -18.66 12.35 -67.99
N VAL A 312 -18.83 11.34 -68.86
CA VAL A 312 -18.77 11.48 -70.33
C VAL A 312 -19.77 10.51 -70.93
#